data_AF-H5XLQ1-F1
#
_entry.id   AF-H5XLQ1-F1
#
_cell.length_a   1.000
_cell.length_b   1.000
_cell.length_c   1.000
_cell.angle_alpha   90.00
_cell.angle_beta   90.00
_cell.angle_gamma   90.00
#
_symmetry.space_group_name_H-M   'P 1'
#
loop_
_entity.id
_entity.type
_entity.pdbx_description
1 polymer ?
#
loop_
_entity_poly.entity_id
_entity_poly.type
_entity_poly.pdbx_seq_one_letter_code
_entity_poly.pdbx_strand_id
1 'polypeptide(L)'
;MGLVTMLLGLPLAPVRGVVSLAEVIREQVDRELYDPASVRRELEAAEEARARGEITAEEEAEIQQRALGRLTGYDGGDATAGER
;
A
#
# COMPACT_ATOMS: atom_id res chain seq x y z
N MET A 1 -42.69 7.35 3.10
CA MET A 1 -42.15 6.06 2.60
C MET A 1 -40.74 5.87 3.17
N GLY A 2 -40.59 5.56 4.46
CA GLY A 2 -39.26 5.50 5.11
C GLY A 2 -39.19 4.48 6.25
N LEU A 3 -40.26 4.38 7.05
CA LEU A 3 -40.33 3.42 8.16
C LEU A 3 -40.47 1.96 7.69
N VAL A 4 -41.29 1.70 6.65
CA VAL A 4 -41.46 0.35 6.09
C VAL A 4 -40.15 -0.14 5.47
N THR A 5 -39.48 0.71 4.69
CA THR A 5 -38.16 0.41 4.11
C THR A 5 -37.09 0.20 5.20
N MET A 6 -37.16 0.96 6.30
CA MET A 6 -36.25 0.78 7.45
C MET A 6 -36.46 -0.57 8.16
N LEU A 7 -37.72 -0.98 8.37
CA LEU A 7 -38.07 -2.27 8.95
C LEU A 7 -37.66 -3.46 8.07
N LEU A 8 -37.86 -3.35 6.76
CA LEU A 8 -37.42 -4.37 5.80
C LEU A 8 -35.90 -4.37 5.59
N GLY A 9 -35.25 -3.22 5.79
CA GLY A 9 -33.80 -3.06 5.72
C GLY A 9 -33.06 -3.41 7.02
N LEU A 10 -33.77 -3.54 8.14
CA LEU A 10 -33.26 -3.91 9.47
C LEU A 10 -32.52 -5.26 9.46
N PRO A 11 -33.03 -6.35 8.84
CA PRO A 11 -32.27 -7.60 8.73
C PRO A 11 -30.98 -7.47 7.91
N LEU A 12 -30.86 -6.46 7.03
CA LEU A 12 -29.66 -6.16 6.25
C LEU A 12 -28.70 -5.19 6.95
N ALA A 13 -29.03 -4.69 8.14
CA ALA A 13 -28.16 -3.81 8.93
C ALA A 13 -26.78 -4.42 9.22
N PRO A 14 -26.63 -5.73 9.52
CA PRO A 14 -25.32 -6.35 9.73
C PRO A 14 -24.41 -6.27 8.49
N VAL A 15 -24.97 -6.47 7.30
CA VAL A 15 -24.23 -6.39 6.02
C VAL A 15 -23.69 -4.97 5.80
N ARG A 16 -24.50 -3.96 6.10
CA ARG A 16 -24.06 -2.55 6.06
C ARG A 16 -22.93 -2.26 7.04
N GLY A 17 -22.94 -2.89 8.22
CA GLY A 17 -21.86 -2.78 9.20
C GLY A 17 -20.52 -3.33 8.67
N VAL A 18 -20.54 -4.47 7.98
CA VAL A 18 -19.34 -5.05 7.35
C VAL A 18 -18.79 -4.16 6.24
N VAL A 19 -19.66 -3.58 5.40
CA VAL A 19 -19.24 -2.65 4.33
C VAL A 19 -18.58 -1.40 4.91
N SER A 20 -19.18 -0.80 5.93
CA SER A 20 -18.60 0.37 6.62
C SER A 20 -17.24 0.04 7.26
N LEU A 21 -17.08 -1.15 7.84
CA LEU A 21 -15.79 -1.58 8.37
C LEU A 21 -14.74 -1.76 7.26
N ALA A 22 -15.14 -2.32 6.11
CA ALA A 22 -14.24 -2.47 4.97
C ALA A 22 -13.76 -1.12 4.42
N GLU A 23 -14.62 -0.09 4.44
CA GLU A 23 -14.26 1.29 4.07
C GLU A 23 -13.22 1.88 5.04
N VAL A 24 -13.43 1.70 6.35
CA VAL A 24 -12.47 2.14 7.38
C VAL A 24 -11.13 1.42 7.23
N ILE A 25 -11.16 0.10 7.01
CA ILE A 25 -9.93 -0.68 6.78
C ILE A 25 -9.22 -0.20 5.53
N ARG A 26 -9.93 0.03 4.43
CA ARG A 26 -9.35 0.57 3.19
C ARG A 26 -8.62 1.90 3.44
N GLU A 27 -9.24 2.81 4.17
CA GLU A 27 -8.66 4.12 4.46
C GLU A 27 -7.43 4.05 5.38
N GLN A 28 -7.33 3.03 6.23
CA GLN A 28 -6.15 2.77 7.05
C GLN A 28 -5.05 2.04 6.27
N VAL A 29 -5.43 1.11 5.39
CA VAL A 29 -4.52 0.38 4.52
C VAL A 29 -3.82 1.33 3.54
N ASP A 30 -4.54 2.31 2.98
CA ASP A 30 -3.91 3.35 2.14
C ASP A 30 -2.90 4.19 2.94
N ARG A 31 -3.18 4.45 4.22
CA ARG A 31 -2.26 5.17 5.11
C ARG A 31 -1.00 4.36 5.43
N GLU A 32 -1.13 3.06 5.70
CA GLU A 32 0.00 2.20 6.07
C GLU A 32 0.84 1.75 4.85
N LEU A 33 0.20 1.45 3.72
CA LEU A 33 0.89 1.00 2.49
C LEU A 33 1.60 2.14 1.75
N TYR A 34 1.13 3.38 1.89
CA TYR A 34 1.73 4.57 1.28
C TYR A 34 2.37 5.52 2.28
N ASP A 35 2.66 5.08 3.52
CA ASP A 35 3.34 5.94 4.48
C ASP A 35 4.80 6.18 4.08
N PRO A 36 5.23 7.43 3.81
CA PRO A 36 6.64 7.75 3.58
C PRO A 36 7.57 7.31 4.72
N ALA A 37 7.08 7.14 5.95
CA ALA A 37 7.89 6.62 7.05
C ALA A 37 8.23 5.13 6.90
N SER A 38 7.35 4.33 6.28
CA SER A 38 7.60 2.90 6.02
C SER A 38 8.71 2.71 5.00
N VAL A 39 8.67 3.48 3.90
CA VAL A 39 9.72 3.46 2.88
C VAL A 39 11.06 3.93 3.44
N ARG A 40 11.10 4.99 4.25
CA ARG A 40 12.35 5.43 4.90
C ARG A 40 13.01 4.32 5.71
N ARG A 41 12.25 3.59 6.53
CA ARG A 41 12.77 2.46 7.32
C ARG A 41 13.33 1.35 6.43
N GLU A 42 12.68 1.06 5.31
CA GLU A 42 13.13 0.04 4.37
C GLU A 42 14.43 0.44 3.63
N LEU A 43 14.57 1.72 3.28
CA LEU A 43 15.80 2.27 2.71
C LEU A 43 16.96 2.20 3.72
N GLU A 44 16.72 2.60 4.98
CA GLU A 44 17.71 2.49 6.06
C GLU A 44 18.14 1.04 6.30
N ALA A 45 17.19 0.10 6.32
CA ALA A 45 17.48 -1.32 6.48
C ALA A 45 18.30 -1.90 5.32
N ALA A 46 18.04 -1.46 4.09
CA ALA A 46 18.83 -1.86 2.92
C ALA A 46 20.27 -1.31 2.99
N GLU A 47 20.43 -0.04 3.37
CA GLU A 47 21.75 0.59 3.53
C GLU A 47 22.55 -0.10 4.64
N GLU A 48 21.92 -0.44 5.76
CA GLU A 48 22.55 -1.21 6.83
C GLU A 48 22.95 -2.62 6.38
N ALA A 49 22.07 -3.34 5.66
CA ALA A 49 22.38 -4.67 5.14
C ALA A 49 23.58 -4.62 4.18
N ARG A 50 23.67 -3.57 3.35
CA ARG A 50 24.79 -3.33 2.45
C ARG A 50 26.07 -2.96 3.21
N ALA A 51 25.97 -2.16 4.26
CA ALA A 51 27.09 -1.85 5.16
C ALA A 51 27.61 -3.10 5.90
N ARG A 52 26.73 -4.06 6.22
CA ARG A 52 27.09 -5.38 6.77
C ARG A 52 27.60 -6.35 5.70
N GLY A 53 27.52 -6.01 4.42
CA GLY A 53 27.90 -6.88 3.30
C GLY A 53 26.95 -8.06 3.09
N GLU A 54 25.72 -7.96 3.61
CA GLU A 54 24.66 -8.98 3.44
C GLU A 54 24.00 -8.90 2.06
N ILE A 55 24.04 -7.72 1.43
CA ILE A 55 23.55 -7.46 0.07
C ILE A 55 24.58 -6.68 -0.74
N THR A 56 24.53 -6.87 -2.05
CA THR A 56 25.32 -6.14 -3.05
C THR A 56 24.73 -4.77 -3.34
N ALA A 57 25.49 -3.93 -4.05
CA ALA A 57 25.03 -2.59 -4.45
C ALA A 57 23.88 -2.67 -5.46
N GLU A 58 23.89 -3.64 -6.39
CA GLU A 58 22.75 -3.89 -7.28
C GLU A 58 21.49 -4.29 -6.49
N GLU A 59 21.60 -5.20 -5.52
CA GLU A 59 20.46 -5.65 -4.70
C GLU A 59 19.90 -4.51 -3.85
N GLU A 60 20.76 -3.68 -3.27
CA GLU A 60 20.37 -2.44 -2.57
C GLU A 60 19.54 -1.54 -3.50
N ALA A 61 20.05 -1.26 -4.70
CA ALA A 61 19.38 -0.39 -5.67
C ALA A 61 18.01 -0.94 -6.11
N GLU A 62 17.86 -2.26 -6.26
CA GLU A 62 16.56 -2.88 -6.54
C GLU A 62 15.57 -2.74 -5.39
N ILE A 63 16.02 -2.89 -4.14
CA ILE A 63 15.18 -2.69 -2.95
C ILE A 63 14.75 -1.22 -2.87
N GLN A 64 15.68 -0.29 -3.06
CA GLN A 64 15.39 1.14 -3.03
C GLN A 64 14.39 1.56 -4.12
N GLN A 65 14.56 1.05 -5.35
CA GLN A 65 13.62 1.32 -6.45
C GLN A 65 12.22 0.75 -6.17
N ARG A 66 12.10 -0.48 -5.66
CA ARG A 66 10.80 -1.05 -5.29
C ARG A 66 10.13 -0.28 -4.15
N ALA A 67 10.89 0.15 -3.15
CA ALA A 67 10.36 0.91 -2.03
C ALA A 67 9.89 2.31 -2.47
N LEU A 68 10.66 3.01 -3.31
CA LEU A 68 10.27 4.30 -3.88
C LEU A 68 9.11 4.20 -4.87
N GLY A 69 9.06 3.14 -5.70
CA GLY A 69 7.99 2.89 -6.66
C GLY A 69 6.61 2.74 -6.00
N ARG A 70 6.55 2.15 -4.80
CA ARG A 70 5.32 2.10 -4.00
C ARG A 70 4.82 3.48 -3.58
N LEU A 71 5.72 4.41 -3.25
CA LEU A 71 5.35 5.78 -2.87
C LEU A 71 4.87 6.61 -4.05
N THR A 72 5.47 6.44 -5.22
CA THR A 72 5.16 7.22 -6.42
C THR A 72 4.04 6.61 -7.26
N GLY A 73 3.61 5.38 -6.94
CA GLY A 73 2.70 4.60 -7.78
C GLY A 73 3.34 4.15 -9.10
N TYR A 74 4.66 4.29 -9.21
CA TYR A 74 5.45 3.96 -10.39
C TYR A 74 6.11 2.61 -10.16
N ASP A 75 5.41 1.54 -10.54
CA ASP A 75 6.01 0.21 -10.69
C ASP A 75 6.86 0.27 -11.98
N GLY A 76 8.18 0.20 -11.86
CA GLY A 76 9.19 0.62 -12.86
C GLY A 76 9.24 -0.16 -14.19
N GLY A 77 8.10 -0.40 -14.82
CA GLY A 77 7.95 -1.17 -16.06
C GLY A 77 8.05 -0.38 -17.37
N ASP A 78 8.16 0.96 -17.34
CA ASP A 78 8.14 1.82 -18.54
C ASP A 78 9.51 2.37 -18.96
N ALA A 79 10.55 2.28 -18.11
CA ALA A 79 11.91 2.67 -18.46
C ALA A 79 12.52 1.87 -19.63
N THR A 80 11.88 0.76 -20.05
CA THR A 80 12.30 -0.06 -21.20
C THR A 80 11.33 -0.01 -22.40
N ALA A 81 10.22 0.73 -22.32
CA ALA A 81 9.20 0.77 -23.37
C ALA A 81 9.31 2.00 -24.32
N GLY A 82 10.25 2.91 -24.05
CA GLY A 82 10.44 4.16 -24.81
C GLY A 82 11.49 4.12 -25.93
N GLU A 83 12.04 2.96 -26.27
CA GLU A 83 12.99 2.79 -27.38
C GLU A 83 12.40 1.88 -28.47
N ARG A 84 11.44 2.38 -29.27
CA ARG A 84 11.19 1.92 -30.65
C ARG A 84 10.65 3.04 -31.51
#